data_AF-A0A6I1HRC7-F1
#
_entry.id   AF-A0A6I1HRC7-F1
#
_cell.length_a   1.000
_cell.length_b   1.000
_cell.length_c   1.000
_cell.angle_alpha   90.00
_cell.angle_beta   90.00
_cell.angle_gamma   90.00
#
_symmetry.space_group_name_H-M   'P 1'
#
loop_
_entity.id
_entity.type
_entity.pdbx_description
1 polymer ?
#
loop_
_entity_poly.entity_id
_entity_poly.type
_entity_poly.pdbx_seq_one_letter_code
_entity_poly.pdbx_strand_id
1 'polypeptide(L)'
;MNDAARSPDIVCIGNAGLALVHPFLPAMFQRLDLLATGGDGRQQLRGEQGARAVQLLHYLTDGRSDAPEPALPLNKLLCGLPLDFPAPPVDLAQEELALCDQLLHAVIVNWPVIGAVSITALRATFLQREGRLQWRGADATLAVQRKTVDVLMRQLPWSMTVIRHPWMPQPLHVAW
;
A
#
# COMPACT_ATOMS: atom_id res chain seq x y z
N MET A 1 31.63 -13.09 -18.57
CA MET A 1 30.84 -14.10 -17.85
C MET A 1 29.39 -13.63 -17.94
N ASN A 2 28.54 -14.43 -18.57
CA ASN A 2 27.22 -14.08 -19.08
C ASN A 2 26.30 -13.64 -17.93
N ASP A 3 26.04 -12.34 -17.80
CA ASP A 3 25.02 -11.80 -16.90
C ASP A 3 23.67 -12.08 -17.55
N ALA A 4 23.19 -13.30 -17.34
CA ALA A 4 21.86 -13.73 -17.79
C ALA A 4 20.86 -12.82 -17.08
N ALA A 5 20.35 -11.83 -17.82
CA ALA A 5 19.31 -10.91 -17.38
C ALA A 5 18.19 -11.72 -16.71
N ARG A 6 18.21 -11.74 -15.38
CA ARG A 6 17.20 -12.42 -14.57
C ARG A 6 15.89 -11.73 -14.92
N SER A 7 15.00 -12.47 -15.60
CA SER A 7 13.67 -11.96 -15.93
C SER A 7 13.08 -11.39 -14.65
N PRO A 8 12.61 -10.14 -14.66
CA PRO A 8 12.11 -9.53 -13.44
C PRO A 8 10.90 -10.31 -12.96
N ASP A 9 10.83 -10.57 -11.65
CA ASP A 9 9.65 -11.17 -11.04
C ASP A 9 8.49 -10.17 -11.20
N ILE A 10 7.46 -10.56 -11.97
CA ILE A 10 6.28 -9.74 -12.23
C ILE A 10 5.09 -10.38 -11.54
N VAL A 11 4.36 -9.58 -10.76
CA VAL A 11 3.14 -10.01 -10.09
C VAL A 11 1.99 -9.08 -10.48
N CYS A 12 0.91 -9.65 -11.01
CA CYS A 12 -0.33 -8.92 -11.28
C CYS A 12 -1.13 -8.79 -9.97
N ILE A 13 -1.65 -7.59 -9.70
CA ILE A 13 -2.41 -7.28 -8.49
C ILE A 13 -3.68 -6.49 -8.83
N GLY A 14 -4.70 -6.59 -7.98
CA GLY A 14 -5.98 -5.88 -8.13
C GLY A 14 -6.13 -4.64 -7.25
N ASN A 15 -5.16 -4.34 -6.40
CA ASN A 15 -5.19 -3.25 -5.43
C ASN A 15 -4.05 -2.24 -5.63
N ALA A 16 -3.55 -2.07 -6.86
CA ALA A 16 -2.46 -1.17 -7.20
C ALA A 16 -2.69 0.28 -6.71
N GLY A 17 -3.96 0.67 -6.62
CA GLY A 17 -4.37 1.96 -6.13
C GLY A 17 -4.08 2.23 -4.65
N LEU A 18 -3.77 1.19 -3.86
CA LEU A 18 -3.32 1.33 -2.47
C LEU A 18 -2.10 2.27 -2.34
N ALA A 19 -1.29 2.40 -3.39
CA ALA A 19 -0.21 3.39 -3.41
C ALA A 19 -0.69 4.82 -3.13
N LEU A 20 -1.96 5.16 -3.43
CA LEU A 20 -2.52 6.50 -3.24
C LEU A 20 -2.53 6.95 -1.77
N VAL A 21 -2.69 6.01 -0.84
CA VAL A 21 -2.81 6.32 0.59
C VAL A 21 -1.47 6.39 1.33
N HIS A 22 -0.35 6.20 0.61
CA HIS A 22 0.99 6.13 1.19
C HIS A 22 1.35 7.27 2.17
N PRO A 23 0.98 8.55 1.94
CA PRO A 23 1.41 9.63 2.83
C PRO A 23 0.82 9.52 4.24
N PHE A 24 -0.29 8.79 4.38
CA PHE A 24 -1.02 8.64 5.63
C PHE A 24 -0.57 7.42 6.44
N LEU A 25 0.16 6.48 5.83
CA LEU A 25 0.61 5.25 6.48
C LEU A 25 1.51 5.50 7.69
N PRO A 26 2.48 6.44 7.69
CA PRO A 26 3.30 6.71 8.86
C PRO A 26 2.48 7.10 10.09
N ALA A 27 1.52 8.01 9.93
CA ALA A 27 0.68 8.45 11.03
C ALA A 27 -0.24 7.31 11.54
N MET A 28 -0.78 6.49 10.62
CA MET A 28 -1.60 5.33 10.99
C MET A 28 -0.79 4.30 11.79
N PHE A 29 0.38 3.89 11.29
CA PHE A 29 1.21 2.90 11.95
C PHE A 29 1.78 3.39 13.29
N GLN A 30 2.07 4.68 13.43
CA GLN A 30 2.46 5.28 14.71
C GLN A 30 1.31 5.27 15.72
N ARG A 31 0.09 5.64 15.32
CA ARG A 31 -1.09 5.64 16.22
C ARG A 31 -1.47 4.26 16.71
N LEU A 32 -1.22 3.23 15.89
CA LEU A 32 -1.48 1.83 16.23
C LEU A 32 -0.28 1.13 16.89
N ASP A 33 0.80 1.86 17.17
CA ASP A 33 2.03 1.32 17.78
C ASP A 33 2.58 0.06 17.07
N LEU A 34 2.51 0.04 15.75
CA LEU A 34 2.94 -1.14 14.95
C LEU A 34 4.45 -1.14 14.67
N LEU A 35 5.11 0.02 14.77
CA LEU A 35 6.50 0.20 14.39
C LEU A 35 7.44 -0.11 15.55
N ALA A 36 8.32 -1.09 15.38
CA ALA A 36 9.38 -1.41 16.33
C ALA A 36 10.75 -0.92 15.85
N THR A 37 11.60 -0.42 16.76
CA THR A 37 12.98 -0.03 16.43
C THR A 37 13.88 -1.26 16.25
N GLY A 38 14.48 -1.39 15.07
CA GLY A 38 15.42 -2.44 14.66
C GLY A 38 16.74 -2.39 15.42
N GLY A 39 17.51 -3.49 15.37
CA GLY A 39 18.88 -3.50 15.90
C GLY A 39 19.82 -2.53 15.17
N ASP A 40 19.45 -2.11 13.97
CA ASP A 40 20.10 -1.09 13.15
C ASP A 40 19.58 0.34 13.41
N GLY A 41 18.68 0.51 14.39
CA GLY A 41 18.04 1.78 14.73
C GLY A 41 16.91 2.22 13.79
N ARG A 42 16.56 1.43 12.77
CA ARG A 42 15.48 1.78 11.82
C ARG A 42 14.12 1.30 12.30
N GLN A 43 13.05 2.00 11.95
CA GLN A 43 11.70 1.52 12.20
C GLN A 43 11.41 0.29 11.34
N GLN A 44 10.72 -0.71 11.88
CA GLN A 44 10.44 -1.97 11.19
C GLN A 44 9.09 -2.54 11.62
N LEU A 45 8.37 -3.12 10.67
CA LEU A 45 7.23 -3.99 10.89
C LEU A 45 7.71 -5.44 10.90
N ARG A 46 7.26 -6.26 11.86
CA ARG A 46 7.71 -7.65 12.02
C ARG A 46 6.76 -8.45 12.89
N GLY A 47 6.83 -9.77 12.77
CA GLY A 47 5.97 -10.69 13.51
C GLY A 47 4.49 -10.36 13.32
N GLU A 48 3.73 -10.43 14.41
CA GLU A 48 2.28 -10.16 14.41
C GLU A 48 1.94 -8.75 13.92
N GLN A 49 2.72 -7.73 14.30
CA GLN A 49 2.47 -6.34 13.88
C GLN A 49 2.65 -6.15 12.37
N GLY A 50 3.57 -6.90 11.76
CA GLY A 50 3.72 -6.93 10.31
C GLY A 50 2.50 -7.55 9.60
N ALA A 51 2.01 -8.68 10.10
CA ALA A 51 0.81 -9.32 9.56
C ALA A 51 -0.42 -8.41 9.72
N ARG A 52 -0.60 -7.81 10.91
CA ARG A 52 -1.66 -6.86 11.22
C ARG A 52 -1.61 -5.63 10.30
N ALA A 53 -0.44 -5.02 10.09
CA ALA A 53 -0.27 -3.92 9.15
C ALA A 53 -0.68 -4.29 7.72
N VAL A 54 -0.30 -5.48 7.25
CA VAL A 54 -0.69 -5.98 5.92
C VAL A 54 -2.21 -6.10 5.78
N GLN A 55 -2.89 -6.61 6.81
CA GLN A 55 -4.35 -6.75 6.82
C GLN A 55 -5.06 -5.39 6.91
N LEU A 56 -4.53 -4.43 7.68
CA LEU A 56 -5.04 -3.06 7.70
C LEU A 56 -4.96 -2.39 6.32
N LEU A 57 -3.83 -2.57 5.62
CA LEU A 57 -3.72 -2.08 4.23
C LEU A 57 -4.71 -2.76 3.28
N HIS A 58 -5.06 -4.03 3.53
CA HIS A 58 -6.08 -4.69 2.73
C HIS A 58 -7.47 -4.11 3.01
N TYR A 59 -7.81 -3.89 4.28
CA TYR A 59 -9.05 -3.23 4.68
C TYR A 59 -9.20 -1.84 4.07
N LEU A 60 -8.13 -1.06 3.93
CA LEU A 60 -8.17 0.22 3.22
C LEU A 60 -8.68 0.06 1.79
N THR A 61 -8.32 -1.02 1.10
CA THR A 61 -8.70 -1.27 -0.30
C THR A 61 -10.06 -1.90 -0.49
N ASP A 62 -10.46 -2.86 0.36
CA ASP A 62 -11.64 -3.70 0.11
C ASP A 62 -12.69 -3.63 1.24
N GLY A 63 -12.37 -2.98 2.36
CA GLY A 63 -13.25 -2.94 3.54
C GLY A 63 -13.44 -4.30 4.22
N ARG A 64 -12.60 -5.28 3.87
CA ARG A 64 -12.58 -6.63 4.44
C ARG A 64 -11.17 -6.95 4.95
N SER A 65 -11.08 -7.94 5.85
CA SER A 65 -9.83 -8.36 6.51
C SER A 65 -9.47 -9.83 6.22
N ASP A 66 -10.06 -10.43 5.18
CA ASP A 66 -9.98 -11.84 4.82
C ASP A 66 -9.29 -12.08 3.46
N ALA A 67 -8.36 -11.19 3.06
CA ALA A 67 -7.69 -11.29 1.77
C ALA A 67 -7.01 -12.65 1.57
N PRO A 68 -7.14 -13.26 0.38
CA PRO A 68 -6.27 -14.36 0.01
C PRO A 68 -4.83 -13.85 -0.14
N GLU A 69 -3.86 -14.64 0.28
CA GLU A 69 -2.43 -14.28 0.29
C GLU A 69 -1.89 -13.74 -1.06
N PRO A 70 -2.33 -14.25 -2.24
CA PRO A 70 -1.95 -13.69 -3.54
C PRO A 70 -2.37 -12.24 -3.78
N ALA A 71 -3.32 -11.69 -3.02
CA ALA A 71 -3.77 -10.30 -3.12
C ALA A 71 -2.92 -9.30 -2.32
N LEU A 72 -2.00 -9.80 -1.46
CA LEU A 72 -1.20 -9.00 -0.54
C LEU A 72 0.22 -8.54 -0.99
N PRO A 73 0.73 -8.79 -2.22
CA PRO A 73 2.08 -8.38 -2.61
C PRO A 73 2.38 -6.88 -2.39
N LEU A 74 1.48 -5.97 -2.79
CA LEU A 74 1.68 -4.54 -2.60
C LEU A 74 1.65 -4.15 -1.12
N ASN A 75 0.77 -4.78 -0.35
CA ASN A 75 0.64 -4.56 1.09
C ASN A 75 1.95 -4.90 1.80
N LYS A 76 2.50 -6.09 1.53
CA LYS A 76 3.79 -6.54 2.10
C LYS A 76 4.91 -5.56 1.74
N LEU A 77 4.98 -5.14 0.48
CA LEU A 77 5.97 -4.19 0.00
C LEU A 77 5.89 -2.83 0.72
N LEU A 78 4.69 -2.24 0.83
CA LEU A 78 4.49 -0.97 1.53
C LEU A 78 4.78 -1.07 3.04
N CYS A 79 4.59 -2.25 3.63
CA CYS A 79 4.99 -2.57 5.00
C CYS A 79 6.50 -2.85 5.15
N GLY A 80 7.28 -2.84 4.07
CA GLY A 80 8.71 -3.18 4.09
C GLY A 80 9.00 -4.66 4.37
N LEU A 81 8.01 -5.52 4.15
CA LEU A 81 8.07 -6.96 4.39
C LEU A 81 8.41 -7.72 3.09
N PRO A 82 9.13 -8.84 3.16
CA PRO A 82 9.42 -9.65 1.99
C PRO A 82 8.15 -10.33 1.47
N LEU A 83 8.16 -10.74 0.19
CA LEU A 83 6.98 -11.34 -0.46
C LEU A 83 6.51 -12.65 0.18
N ASP A 84 7.45 -13.44 0.71
CA ASP A 84 7.20 -14.70 1.41
C ASP A 84 6.80 -14.51 2.88
N PHE A 85 6.73 -13.26 3.37
CA PHE A 85 6.30 -12.97 4.73
C PHE A 85 4.89 -13.52 4.99
N PRO A 86 4.67 -14.32 6.04
CA PRO A 86 3.35 -14.85 6.37
C PRO A 86 2.45 -13.72 6.89
N ALA A 87 1.36 -13.44 6.19
CA ALA A 87 0.35 -12.45 6.58
C ALA A 87 -1.04 -13.11 6.62
N PRO A 88 -1.29 -14.02 7.58
CA PRO A 88 -2.62 -14.61 7.72
C PRO A 88 -3.66 -13.52 8.04
N PRO A 89 -4.96 -13.79 7.84
CA PRO A 89 -6.03 -12.97 8.37
C PRO A 89 -5.85 -12.77 9.88
N VAL A 90 -6.16 -11.57 10.35
CA VAL A 90 -6.08 -11.18 11.76
C VAL A 90 -7.41 -10.54 12.15
N ASP A 91 -7.88 -10.80 13.36
CA ASP A 91 -9.02 -10.09 13.93
C ASP A 91 -8.61 -8.64 14.22
N LEU A 92 -9.08 -7.74 13.36
CA LEU A 92 -8.87 -6.31 13.51
C LEU A 92 -9.90 -5.75 14.51
N ALA A 93 -9.41 -5.00 15.49
CA ALA A 93 -10.22 -4.33 16.48
C ALA A 93 -11.02 -3.17 15.85
N GLN A 94 -12.17 -2.84 16.42
CA GLN A 94 -13.05 -1.79 15.90
C GLN A 94 -12.35 -0.43 15.84
N GLU A 95 -11.46 -0.15 16.79
CA GLU A 95 -10.65 1.07 16.83
C GLU A 95 -9.69 1.16 15.64
N GLU A 96 -9.13 0.04 15.20
CA GLU A 96 -8.24 -0.02 14.05
C GLU A 96 -8.99 0.20 12.74
N LEU A 97 -10.18 -0.41 12.62
CA LEU A 97 -11.07 -0.21 11.47
C LEU A 97 -11.54 1.24 11.39
N ALA A 98 -11.93 1.83 12.53
CA ALA A 98 -12.30 3.24 12.61
C ALA A 98 -11.15 4.16 12.20
N LEU A 99 -9.91 3.85 12.58
CA LEU A 99 -8.74 4.63 12.15
C LEU A 99 -8.50 4.52 10.64
N CYS A 100 -8.72 3.35 10.05
CA CYS A 100 -8.65 3.16 8.60
C CYS A 100 -9.70 4.01 7.86
N ASP A 101 -10.94 4.04 8.36
CA ASP A 101 -12.00 4.83 7.75
C ASP A 101 -11.74 6.35 7.91
N GLN A 102 -11.19 6.78 9.04
CA GLN A 102 -10.71 8.15 9.23
C GLN A 102 -9.61 8.53 8.23
N LEU A 103 -8.67 7.60 7.95
CA LEU A 103 -7.63 7.81 6.95
C LEU A 103 -8.23 7.98 5.55
N LEU A 104 -9.18 7.13 5.15
CA LEU A 104 -9.84 7.25 3.85
C LEU A 104 -10.64 8.54 3.74
N HIS A 105 -11.28 8.97 4.83
CA HIS A 105 -11.92 10.28 4.88
C HIS A 105 -10.90 11.42 4.72
N ALA A 106 -9.74 11.33 5.36
CA ALA A 106 -8.67 12.31 5.20
C ALA A 106 -8.16 12.37 3.75
N VAL A 107 -8.06 11.24 3.05
CA VAL A 107 -7.72 11.22 1.61
C VAL A 107 -8.72 12.03 0.79
N ILE A 108 -10.03 11.84 1.04
CA ILE A 108 -11.11 12.55 0.32
C ILE A 108 -11.05 14.05 0.59
N VAL A 109 -10.98 14.45 1.86
CA VAL A 109 -10.93 15.86 2.26
C VAL A 109 -9.69 16.56 1.72
N ASN A 110 -8.54 15.89 1.73
CA ASN A 110 -7.29 16.47 1.23
C ASN A 110 -7.19 16.45 -0.30
N TRP A 111 -8.10 15.82 -1.04
CA TRP A 111 -8.07 15.80 -2.50
C TRP A 111 -9.37 16.37 -3.12
N PRO A 112 -9.62 17.69 -3.00
CA PRO A 112 -10.94 18.27 -3.26
C PRO A 112 -11.52 18.05 -4.66
N VAL A 113 -10.68 17.78 -5.66
CA VAL A 113 -11.12 17.58 -7.06
C VAL A 113 -12.07 16.39 -7.22
N ILE A 114 -11.97 15.36 -6.36
CA ILE A 114 -12.89 14.21 -6.43
C ILE A 114 -14.24 14.51 -5.79
N GLY A 115 -14.39 15.66 -5.13
CA GLY A 115 -15.63 16.08 -4.48
C GLY A 115 -16.04 15.18 -3.31
N ALA A 116 -17.33 15.18 -3.01
CA ALA A 116 -17.92 14.42 -1.90
C ALA A 116 -18.19 12.95 -2.28
N VAL A 117 -17.15 12.22 -2.71
CA VAL A 117 -17.26 10.76 -2.94
C VAL A 117 -17.36 10.01 -1.61
N SER A 118 -18.09 8.89 -1.60
CA SER A 118 -18.08 7.97 -0.47
C SER A 118 -16.77 7.17 -0.41
N ILE A 119 -16.44 6.61 0.76
CA ILE A 119 -15.30 5.68 0.91
C ILE A 119 -15.42 4.50 -0.06
N THR A 120 -16.63 3.95 -0.24
CA THR A 120 -16.89 2.88 -1.21
C THR A 120 -16.55 3.31 -2.64
N ALA A 121 -16.94 4.53 -3.04
CA ALA A 121 -16.62 5.06 -4.36
C ALA A 121 -15.11 5.33 -4.52
N LEU A 122 -14.44 5.86 -3.48
CA LEU A 122 -12.97 6.02 -3.46
C LEU A 122 -12.28 4.66 -3.68
N ARG A 123 -12.69 3.63 -2.93
CA ARG A 123 -12.14 2.27 -3.05
C ARG A 123 -12.28 1.74 -4.47
N ALA A 124 -13.51 1.68 -4.99
CA ALA A 124 -13.80 1.11 -6.31
C ALA A 124 -13.13 1.89 -7.46
N THR A 125 -13.03 3.22 -7.34
CA THR A 125 -12.53 4.07 -8.43
C THR A 125 -11.00 4.16 -8.46
N PHE A 126 -10.39 4.25 -7.29
CA PHE A 126 -8.98 4.63 -7.15
C PHE A 126 -8.12 3.62 -6.41
N LEU A 127 -8.64 2.82 -5.47
CA LEU A 127 -7.82 1.85 -4.70
C LEU A 127 -7.83 0.45 -5.34
N GLN A 128 -8.98 0.00 -5.83
CA GLN A 128 -9.18 -1.28 -6.52
C GLN A 128 -8.81 -1.14 -8.01
N ARG A 129 -7.50 -1.04 -8.25
CA ARG A 129 -6.92 -0.89 -9.59
C ARG A 129 -6.06 -2.09 -9.93
N GLU A 130 -6.26 -2.59 -11.13
CA GLU A 130 -5.33 -3.54 -11.71
C GLU A 130 -3.96 -2.88 -11.88
N GLY A 131 -2.92 -3.65 -11.62
CA GLY A 131 -1.55 -3.21 -11.84
C GLY A 131 -0.57 -4.36 -11.86
N ARG A 132 0.68 -4.01 -12.12
CA ARG A 132 1.81 -4.94 -12.16
C ARG A 132 2.90 -4.44 -11.25
N LEU A 133 3.28 -5.26 -10.29
CA LEU A 133 4.49 -5.10 -9.52
C LEU A 133 5.64 -5.79 -10.21
N GLN A 134 6.80 -5.15 -10.19
CA GLN A 134 8.01 -5.67 -10.79
C GLN A 134 9.21 -5.39 -9.88
N TRP A 135 9.99 -6.42 -9.57
CA TRP A 135 11.23 -6.29 -8.82
C TRP A 135 12.43 -6.35 -9.79
N ARG A 136 13.34 -5.38 -9.68
CA ARG A 136 14.58 -5.30 -10.45
C ARG A 136 15.74 -5.01 -9.51
N GLY A 137 16.40 -6.05 -9.01
CA GLY A 137 17.49 -5.88 -8.05
C GLY A 137 17.00 -5.18 -6.78
N ALA A 138 17.51 -3.98 -6.52
CA ALA A 138 17.17 -3.18 -5.33
C ALA A 138 16.00 -2.21 -5.55
N ASP A 139 15.34 -2.24 -6.71
CA ASP A 139 14.20 -1.37 -7.02
C ASP A 139 12.92 -2.17 -7.22
N ALA A 140 11.79 -1.61 -6.78
CA ALA A 140 10.46 -2.08 -7.15
C ALA A 140 9.73 -1.04 -8.00
N THR A 141 8.97 -1.49 -8.98
CA THR A 141 8.09 -0.64 -9.79
C THR A 141 6.65 -1.14 -9.71
N LEU A 142 5.71 -0.21 -9.59
CA LEU A 142 4.28 -0.42 -9.68
C LEU A 142 3.75 0.28 -10.93
N ALA A 143 3.25 -0.47 -11.90
CA ALA A 143 2.51 0.06 -13.04
C ALA A 143 1.01 -0.10 -12.80
N VAL A 144 0.28 1.01 -12.75
CA VAL A 144 -1.18 1.01 -12.56
C VAL A 144 -1.85 1.02 -13.93
N GLN A 145 -2.91 0.23 -14.11
CA GLN A 145 -3.73 0.28 -15.32
C GLN A 145 -4.36 1.66 -15.44
N ARG A 146 -4.25 2.30 -16.60
CA ARG A 146 -4.86 3.60 -16.89
C ARG A 146 -6.37 3.50 -17.12
N LYS A 147 -7.12 4.45 -16.59
CA LYS A 147 -8.55 4.69 -16.85
C LYS A 147 -8.79 6.19 -17.05
N THR A 148 -9.91 6.54 -17.70
CA THR A 148 -10.28 7.93 -18.00
C THR A 148 -10.32 8.83 -16.75
N VAL A 149 -10.75 8.29 -15.62
CA VAL A 149 -10.83 9.01 -14.34
C VAL A 149 -9.46 9.49 -13.82
N ASP A 150 -8.36 8.91 -14.30
CA ASP A 150 -7.00 9.26 -13.85
C ASP A 150 -6.59 10.67 -14.28
N VAL A 151 -7.38 11.33 -15.14
CA VAL A 151 -7.26 12.77 -15.40
C VAL A 151 -7.29 13.62 -14.12
N LEU A 152 -7.98 13.13 -13.08
CA LEU A 152 -8.07 13.75 -11.76
C LEU A 152 -6.77 13.63 -10.96
N MET A 153 -5.91 12.65 -11.26
CA MET A 153 -4.62 12.46 -10.58
C MET A 153 -3.66 13.62 -10.82
N ARG A 154 -3.86 14.40 -11.88
CA ARG A 154 -3.09 15.63 -12.14
C ARG A 154 -3.28 16.72 -11.09
N GLN A 155 -4.34 16.61 -10.28
CA GLN A 155 -4.66 17.54 -9.19
C GLN A 155 -4.47 16.89 -7.81
N LEU A 156 -3.73 15.77 -7.75
CA LEU A 156 -3.39 15.15 -6.48
C LEU A 156 -2.42 16.06 -5.70
N PRO A 157 -2.64 16.35 -4.40
CA PRO A 157 -1.83 17.30 -3.65
C PRO A 157 -0.50 16.72 -3.16
N TRP A 158 -0.27 15.43 -3.33
CA TRP A 158 0.97 14.75 -2.94
C TRP A 158 1.57 13.97 -4.10
N SER A 159 2.90 13.80 -4.05
CA SER A 159 3.62 13.00 -5.04
C SER A 159 3.36 11.51 -4.84
N MET A 160 3.24 10.79 -5.94
CA MET A 160 3.17 9.31 -5.95
C MET A 160 4.33 8.66 -6.70
N THR A 161 5.18 9.42 -7.39
CA THR A 161 6.19 8.89 -8.32
C THR A 161 7.19 7.95 -7.63
N VAL A 162 7.58 8.26 -6.40
CA VAL A 162 8.49 7.43 -5.58
C VAL A 162 7.96 7.38 -4.17
N ILE A 163 7.68 6.17 -3.68
CA ILE A 163 7.24 5.90 -2.31
C ILE A 163 8.39 5.22 -1.57
N ARG A 164 8.84 5.82 -0.47
CA ARG A 164 9.87 5.25 0.39
C ARG A 164 9.64 5.67 1.84
N HIS A 165 9.18 4.75 2.67
CA HIS A 165 9.03 4.96 4.10
C HIS A 165 10.29 4.52 4.88
N PRO A 166 10.48 4.99 6.13
CA PRO A 166 11.65 4.64 6.95
C PRO A 166 11.86 3.15 7.19
N TRP A 167 10.78 2.35 7.13
CA TRP A 167 10.79 0.90 7.32
C TRP A 167 10.92 0.10 6.02
N MET A 168 10.92 0.76 4.86
CA MET A 168 11.04 0.07 3.57
C MET A 168 12.52 -0.16 3.22
N PRO A 169 12.91 -1.39 2.84
CA PRO A 169 14.29 -1.69 2.44
C PRO A 169 14.67 -1.02 1.11
N GLN A 170 13.68 -0.82 0.23
CA GLN A 170 13.86 -0.25 -1.10
C GLN A 170 12.71 0.71 -1.47
N PRO A 171 12.94 1.69 -2.36
CA PRO A 171 11.87 2.53 -2.89
C PRO A 171 10.91 1.75 -3.81
N LEU A 172 9.68 2.22 -3.89
CA LEU A 172 8.70 1.84 -4.90
C LEU A 172 8.52 2.99 -5.89
N HIS A 173 8.85 2.74 -7.15
CA HIS A 173 8.58 3.65 -8.26
C HIS A 173 7.18 3.41 -8.79
N VAL A 174 6.33 4.43 -8.82
CA VAL A 174 4.94 4.29 -9.29
C VAL A 174 4.79 4.96 -10.65
N ALA A 175 4.33 4.18 -11.63
CA ALA A 175 3.87 4.64 -12.91
C ALA A 175 2.33 4.53 -12.93
N TRP A 176 1.67 5.66 -12.65
CA TRP A 176 0.21 5.80 -12.70
C TRP A 176 -0.27 6.18 -14.11
#